data_AF-A0A9C8N1F9-F1
#
_entry.id   AF-A0A9C8N1F9-F1
#
_cell.length_a   1.000
_cell.length_b   1.000
_cell.length_c   1.000
_cell.angle_alpha   90.00
_cell.angle_beta   90.00
_cell.angle_gamma   90.00
#
_symmetry.space_group_name_H-M   'P 1'
#
loop_
_entity.id
_entity.type
_entity.pdbx_description
1 polymer ?
#
loop_
_entity_poly.entity_id
_entity_poly.type
_entity_poly.pdbx_seq_one_letter_code
_entity_poly.pdbx_strand_id
1 'polypeptide(L)'
;MKRQTIRDRLKNYYKISISLSAIDKHLGELRKMGFIQVYQRRGRKDDGTYYNKASNRMISKRGFWFLIRLGFKISILLFKKVFKREPTTPDTVSRFNQLEKKLQESGLDQDARAETYSEILRTLKFKPV
;
A
#
# COMPACT_ATOMS: atom_id res chain seq x y z
N MET A 1 -0.52 -11.38 10.41
CA MET A 1 0.30 -10.40 11.16
C MET A 1 -0.56 -9.77 12.26
N LYS A 2 -0.09 -9.77 13.51
CA LYS A 2 -0.82 -9.14 14.64
C LYS A 2 -0.75 -7.62 14.52
N ARG A 3 -1.78 -6.91 14.98
CA ARG A 3 -1.85 -5.42 14.97
C ARG A 3 -0.71 -4.80 15.79
N GLN A 4 -0.36 -5.47 16.87
CA GLN A 4 0.78 -5.13 17.71
C GLN A 4 2.09 -5.05 16.93
N THR A 5 2.37 -6.05 16.09
CA THR A 5 3.56 -6.08 15.24
C THR A 5 3.59 -4.91 14.25
N ILE A 6 2.43 -4.47 13.74
CA ILE A 6 2.35 -3.30 12.85
C ILE A 6 2.73 -2.04 13.63
N ARG A 7 2.13 -1.85 14.81
CA ARG A 7 2.43 -0.72 15.70
C ARG A 7 3.92 -0.65 16.04
N ASP A 8 4.49 -1.77 16.44
CA ASP A 8 5.90 -1.82 16.88
C ASP A 8 6.84 -1.52 15.71
N ARG A 9 6.53 -2.00 14.49
CA ARG A 9 7.31 -1.66 13.29
C ARG A 9 7.20 -0.19 12.91
N LEU A 10 5.98 0.38 12.95
CA LEU A 10 5.75 1.79 12.67
C LEU A 10 6.53 2.68 13.65
N LYS A 11 6.53 2.34 14.94
CA LYS A 11 7.29 3.05 15.96
C LYS A 11 8.80 2.90 15.77
N ASN A 12 9.29 1.66 15.63
CA ASN A 12 10.73 1.39 15.68
C ASN A 12 11.46 1.87 14.42
N TYR A 13 10.89 1.59 13.24
CA TYR A 13 11.54 1.86 11.94
C TYR A 13 11.15 3.18 11.32
N TYR A 14 9.92 3.65 11.56
CA TYR A 14 9.38 4.84 10.91
C TYR A 14 9.09 5.99 11.89
N LYS A 15 9.33 5.79 13.19
CA LYS A 15 9.06 6.76 14.27
C LYS A 15 7.60 7.24 14.32
N ILE A 16 6.67 6.46 13.78
CA ILE A 16 5.24 6.76 13.79
C ILE A 16 4.62 6.15 15.05
N SER A 17 4.13 7.01 15.94
CA SER A 17 3.30 6.60 17.09
C SER A 17 1.84 6.55 16.67
N ILE A 18 1.21 5.38 16.81
CA ILE A 18 -0.19 5.17 16.42
C ILE A 18 -0.88 4.17 17.36
N SER A 19 -2.15 4.42 17.65
CA SER A 19 -2.96 3.54 18.50
C SER A 19 -3.36 2.27 17.73
N LEU A 20 -3.68 1.20 18.46
CA LEU A 20 -4.15 -0.05 17.85
C LEU A 20 -5.51 0.17 17.13
N SER A 21 -6.39 0.98 17.72
CA SER A 21 -7.69 1.33 17.13
C SER A 21 -7.54 2.09 15.81
N ALA A 22 -6.57 3.00 15.71
CA ALA A 22 -6.28 3.70 14.46
C ALA A 22 -5.74 2.74 13.39
N ILE A 23 -4.86 1.81 13.76
CA ILE A 23 -4.40 0.75 12.85
C ILE A 23 -5.61 -0.07 12.34
N ASP A 24 -6.54 -0.44 13.22
CA ASP A 24 -7.75 -1.17 12.80
C ASP A 24 -8.61 -0.40 11.82
N LYS A 25 -8.85 0.89 12.11
CA LYS A 25 -9.61 1.77 11.24
C LYS A 25 -8.98 1.81 9.85
N HIS A 26 -7.69 2.09 9.75
CA HIS A 26 -6.99 2.16 8.47
C HIS A 26 -6.94 0.82 7.74
N LEU A 27 -6.75 -0.29 8.45
CA LEU A 27 -6.83 -1.62 7.82
C LEU A 27 -8.25 -1.92 7.30
N GLY A 28 -9.28 -1.47 8.01
CA GLY A 28 -10.66 -1.55 7.56
C GLY A 28 -10.90 -0.74 6.29
N GLU A 29 -10.41 0.49 6.24
CA GLU A 29 -10.48 1.37 5.06
C GLU A 29 -9.73 0.78 3.86
N LEU A 30 -8.48 0.32 4.06
CA LEU A 30 -7.68 -0.33 3.00
C LEU A 30 -8.36 -1.59 2.46
N ARG A 31 -9.09 -2.33 3.31
CA ARG A 31 -9.89 -3.48 2.88
C ARG A 31 -11.07 -3.02 2.02
N LYS A 32 -11.82 -2.00 2.48
CA LYS A 32 -12.95 -1.43 1.72
C LYS A 32 -12.52 -0.90 0.35
N MET A 33 -11.33 -0.29 0.26
CA MET A 33 -10.73 0.18 -0.99
C MET A 33 -10.18 -0.94 -1.89
N GLY A 34 -10.20 -2.19 -1.42
CA GLY A 34 -9.68 -3.35 -2.15
C GLY A 34 -8.15 -3.41 -2.25
N PHE A 35 -7.42 -2.66 -1.43
CA PHE A 35 -5.96 -2.68 -1.40
C PHE A 35 -5.38 -3.82 -0.58
N ILE A 36 -6.13 -4.34 0.38
CA ILE A 36 -5.76 -5.55 1.13
C ILE A 36 -6.90 -6.58 1.13
N GLN A 37 -6.53 -7.84 1.06
CA GLN A 37 -7.40 -8.98 1.27
C GLN A 37 -7.21 -9.51 2.69
N VAL A 38 -8.31 -9.86 3.34
CA VAL A 38 -8.32 -10.39 4.70
C VAL A 38 -8.91 -11.78 4.67
N TYR A 39 -8.12 -12.77 5.09
CA TYR A 39 -8.53 -14.16 5.19
C TYR A 39 -8.75 -14.52 6.65
N GLN A 40 -9.95 -14.99 6.98
CA GLN A 40 -10.22 -15.56 8.28
C GLN A 40 -9.41 -16.85 8.43
N ARG A 41 -8.79 -17.03 9.59
CA ARG A 41 -8.07 -18.25 9.94
C ARG A 41 -8.74 -18.85 11.16
N ARG A 42 -9.01 -20.16 11.11
CA ARG A 42 -9.53 -20.92 12.24
C ARG A 42 -8.50 -21.95 12.67
N GLY A 43 -8.37 -22.13 13.97
CA GLY A 43 -7.70 -23.28 14.57
C GLY A 43 -8.74 -24.27 15.08
N ARG A 44 -8.34 -25.52 15.22
CA ARG A 44 -9.10 -26.55 15.93
C ARG A 44 -8.42 -26.78 17.27
N LYS A 45 -9.19 -26.89 18.34
CA LYS A 45 -8.73 -27.32 19.66
C LYS A 45 -8.85 -28.85 19.77
N ASP A 46 -8.24 -29.41 20.80
CA ASP A 46 -8.26 -30.85 21.09
C ASP A 46 -9.68 -31.35 21.43
N ASP A 47 -10.52 -30.47 22.00
CA ASP A 47 -11.96 -30.72 22.24
C ASP A 47 -12.83 -30.69 20.97
N GLY A 48 -12.23 -30.51 19.79
CA GLY A 48 -12.91 -30.45 18.50
C GLY A 48 -13.50 -29.07 18.16
N THR A 49 -13.53 -28.11 19.08
CA THR A 49 -14.06 -26.76 18.85
C THR A 49 -13.13 -25.90 17.98
N TYR A 50 -13.71 -24.91 17.29
CA TYR A 50 -12.95 -23.97 16.49
C TYR A 50 -12.65 -22.67 17.27
N TYR A 51 -11.45 -22.13 17.10
CA TYR A 51 -11.11 -20.79 17.60
C TYR A 51 -10.57 -19.90 16.49
N ASN A 52 -10.80 -18.59 16.63
CA ASN A 52 -10.32 -17.61 15.68
C ASN A 52 -8.81 -17.38 15.86
N LYS A 53 -8.03 -17.66 14.81
CA LYS A 53 -6.64 -17.24 14.71
C LYS A 53 -6.58 -15.81 14.16
N ALA A 54 -5.47 -15.12 14.42
CA ALA A 54 -5.24 -13.80 13.84
C ALA A 54 -5.39 -13.86 12.31
N SER A 55 -6.29 -13.04 11.75
CA SER A 55 -6.58 -13.03 10.32
C SER A 55 -5.32 -12.80 9.50
N ASN A 56 -5.19 -13.53 8.40
CA ASN A 56 -4.12 -13.22 7.45
C ASN A 56 -4.52 -12.00 6.65
N ARG A 57 -3.57 -11.08 6.44
CA ARG A 57 -3.79 -9.89 5.63
C ARG A 57 -2.74 -9.90 4.53
N MET A 58 -3.18 -9.82 3.29
CA MET A 58 -2.32 -9.81 2.12
C MET A 58 -2.61 -8.55 1.31
N ILE A 59 -1.58 -7.92 0.79
CA ILE A 59 -1.74 -6.84 -0.17
C ILE A 59 -2.29 -7.40 -1.48
N SER A 60 -3.30 -6.75 -2.04
CA SER A 60 -3.89 -7.17 -3.31
C SER A 60 -3.04 -6.69 -4.48
N LYS A 61 -3.30 -7.21 -5.69
CA LYS A 61 -2.69 -6.67 -6.92
C LYS A 61 -2.93 -5.16 -7.07
N ARG A 62 -4.13 -4.69 -6.71
CA ARG A 62 -4.51 -3.27 -6.72
C ARG A 62 -3.71 -2.46 -5.70
N GLY A 63 -3.54 -2.98 -4.49
CA GLY A 63 -2.71 -2.35 -3.46
C GLY A 63 -1.25 -2.26 -3.87
N PHE A 64 -0.71 -3.32 -4.49
CA PHE A 64 0.63 -3.29 -5.07
C PHE A 64 0.80 -2.22 -6.15
N TRP A 65 -0.15 -2.13 -7.08
CA TRP A 65 -0.15 -1.10 -8.11
C TRP A 65 -0.21 0.31 -7.53
N PHE A 66 -1.02 0.51 -6.49
CA PHE A 66 -1.08 1.79 -5.78
C PHE A 66 0.29 2.16 -5.19
N LEU A 67 0.98 1.23 -4.52
CA LEU A 67 2.30 1.51 -3.97
C LEU A 67 3.37 1.75 -5.06
N ILE A 68 3.32 1.02 -6.17
CA ILE A 68 4.21 1.26 -7.31
C ILE A 68 3.98 2.67 -7.87
N ARG A 69 2.72 3.10 -8.00
CA ARG A 69 2.38 4.46 -8.46
C ARG A 69 2.81 5.56 -7.51
N LEU A 70 2.87 5.29 -6.21
CA LEU A 70 3.41 6.22 -5.22
C LEU A 70 4.95 6.27 -5.21
N GLY A 71 5.64 5.57 -6.13
CA GLY A 71 7.10 5.60 -6.22
C GLY A 71 7.82 4.71 -5.20
N PHE A 72 7.11 3.79 -4.52
CA PHE A 72 7.77 2.87 -3.58
C PHE A 72 8.61 1.83 -4.35
N LYS A 73 9.93 2.07 -4.46
CA LYS A 73 10.90 1.15 -5.08
C LYS A 73 10.77 -0.28 -4.55
N ILE A 74 10.51 -0.44 -3.25
CA ILE A 74 10.35 -1.75 -2.61
C ILE A 74 9.13 -2.52 -3.12
N SER A 75 8.10 -1.82 -3.59
CA SER A 75 6.88 -2.41 -4.11
C SER A 75 7.08 -3.05 -5.47
N ILE A 76 7.99 -2.52 -6.30
CA ILE A 76 8.40 -3.14 -7.56
C ILE A 76 9.14 -4.46 -7.28
N LEU A 77 10.09 -4.44 -6.34
CA LEU A 77 10.82 -5.65 -5.91
C LEU A 77 9.88 -6.72 -5.36
N LEU A 78 8.96 -6.32 -4.47
CA LEU A 78 7.97 -7.22 -3.89
C LEU A 78 6.98 -7.74 -4.95
N PHE A 79 6.57 -6.92 -5.93
CA PHE A 79 5.71 -7.37 -7.02
C PHE A 79 6.39 -8.44 -7.86
N LYS A 80 7.66 -8.22 -8.26
CA LYS A 80 8.45 -9.22 -8.99
C LYS A 80 8.55 -10.53 -8.20
N LYS A 81 8.81 -10.45 -6.89
CA LYS A 81 8.92 -11.62 -6.01
C LYS A 81 7.59 -12.38 -5.87
N VAL A 82 6.47 -11.68 -5.71
CA VAL A 82 5.15 -12.30 -5.45
C VAL A 82 4.53 -12.83 -6.74
N PHE A 83 4.58 -12.05 -7.82
CA PHE A 83 3.90 -12.39 -9.08
C PHE A 83 4.83 -13.02 -10.12
N LYS A 84 6.12 -13.20 -9.80
CA LYS A 84 7.15 -13.79 -10.67
C LYS A 84 7.24 -13.16 -12.07
N ARG A 85 6.88 -11.89 -12.19
CA ARG A 85 6.91 -11.13 -13.44
C ARG A 85 7.14 -9.66 -13.18
N GLU A 86 7.59 -8.95 -14.19
CA GLU A 86 7.65 -7.50 -14.14
C GLU A 86 6.23 -6.91 -14.16
N PRO A 87 5.98 -5.83 -13.39
CA PRO A 87 4.75 -5.08 -13.56
C PRO A 87 4.72 -4.51 -14.98
N THR A 88 3.86 -5.06 -15.85
CA THR A 88 3.62 -4.47 -17.18
C THR A 88 2.93 -3.12 -16.98
N THR A 89 3.72 -2.07 -17.08
CA THR A 89 3.29 -0.67 -16.99
C THR A 89 3.22 -0.11 -18.41
N PRO A 90 2.05 -0.04 -19.06
CA PRO A 90 2.04 0.45 -20.42
C PRO A 90 2.32 1.96 -20.49
N ASP A 91 2.02 2.74 -19.43
CA ASP A 91 2.06 4.20 -19.58
C ASP A 91 2.38 4.98 -18.29
N THR A 92 2.07 4.43 -17.12
CA THR A 92 2.10 5.21 -15.87
C THR A 92 3.49 5.32 -15.26
N VAL A 93 4.35 4.30 -15.39
CA VAL A 93 5.73 4.36 -14.86
C VAL A 93 6.65 5.17 -15.77
N SER A 94 6.44 5.13 -17.09
CA SER A 94 7.12 6.03 -18.02
C SER A 94 6.77 7.50 -17.70
N ARG A 95 5.48 7.81 -17.56
CA ARG A 95 5.02 9.14 -17.14
C ARG A 95 5.50 9.54 -15.74
N PHE A 96 5.49 8.63 -14.77
CA PHE A 96 6.00 8.92 -13.42
C PHE A 96 7.50 9.19 -13.42
N ASN A 97 8.30 8.39 -14.13
CA ASN A 97 9.74 8.62 -14.26
C ASN A 97 10.04 9.92 -15.02
N GLN A 98 9.25 10.26 -16.04
CA GLN A 98 9.35 11.54 -16.74
C GLN A 98 8.99 12.72 -15.81
N LEU A 99 7.97 12.56 -14.97
CA LEU A 99 7.57 13.58 -13.99
C LEU A 99 8.58 13.71 -12.84
N GLU A 100 9.14 12.61 -12.33
CA GLU A 100 10.24 12.62 -11.35
C GLU A 100 11.49 13.31 -11.93
N LYS A 101 11.83 13.01 -13.19
CA LYS A 101 12.95 13.64 -13.88
C LYS A 101 12.72 15.14 -14.04
N LYS A 102 11.52 15.57 -14.45
CA LYS A 102 11.12 16.98 -14.47
C LYS A 102 11.19 17.62 -13.09
N LEU A 103 10.78 16.90 -12.03
CA LEU A 103 10.84 17.39 -10.65
C LEU A 103 12.30 17.61 -10.19
N GLN A 104 13.20 16.69 -10.54
CA GLN A 104 14.63 16.78 -10.23
C GLN A 104 15.32 17.91 -11.02
N GLU A 105 14.92 18.12 -12.27
CA GLU A 105 15.45 19.18 -13.14
C GLU A 105 14.90 20.58 -12.78
N SER A 106 13.71 20.67 -12.18
CA SER A 106 13.04 21.93 -11.84
C SER A 106 13.59 22.71 -10.64
N GLY A 107 14.60 22.19 -9.92
CA GLY A 107 15.33 22.98 -8.92
C GLY A 107 14.48 23.71 -7.87
N LEU A 108 13.63 22.97 -7.13
CA LEU A 108 12.93 23.40 -5.89
C LEU A 108 11.94 24.59 -5.99
N ASP A 109 10.64 24.27 -5.97
CA ASP A 109 9.61 25.07 -5.29
C ASP A 109 8.57 24.12 -4.65
N GLN A 110 8.12 24.40 -3.42
CA GLN A 110 7.18 23.53 -2.69
C GLN A 110 5.78 23.57 -3.31
N ASP A 111 5.40 24.71 -3.88
CA ASP A 111 4.09 24.91 -4.51
C ASP A 111 4.02 24.19 -5.87
N ALA A 112 5.10 24.26 -6.67
CA ALA A 112 5.22 23.48 -7.91
C ALA A 112 5.13 21.96 -7.67
N ARG A 113 5.63 21.46 -6.53
CA ARG A 113 5.46 20.04 -6.14
C ARG A 113 4.01 19.71 -5.83
N ALA A 114 3.35 20.53 -5.01
CA ALA A 114 1.95 20.32 -4.63
C ALA A 114 1.02 20.33 -5.86
N GLU A 115 1.27 21.22 -6.80
CA GLU A 115 0.53 21.32 -8.05
C GLU A 115 0.76 20.09 -8.94
N THR A 116 2.01 19.64 -9.10
CA THR A 116 2.33 18.41 -9.85
C THR A 116 1.70 17.17 -9.21
N TYR A 117 1.70 17.06 -7.87
CA TYR A 117 0.99 16.00 -7.16
C TYR A 117 -0.53 16.07 -7.37
N SER A 118 -1.11 17.26 -7.38
CA SER A 118 -2.53 17.46 -7.65
C SER A 118 -2.90 17.06 -9.09
N GLU A 119 -2.02 17.30 -10.05
CA GLU A 119 -2.20 16.95 -11.45
C GLU A 119 -2.07 15.44 -11.70
N ILE A 120 -1.13 14.78 -11.01
CA ILE A 120 -1.05 13.31 -10.93
C ILE A 120 -2.36 12.74 -10.38
N LEU A 121 -2.90 13.30 -9.30
CA LEU A 121 -4.17 12.85 -8.71
C LEU A 121 -5.38 13.09 -9.65
N ARG A 122 -5.39 14.19 -10.42
CA ARG A 122 -6.43 14.50 -11.43
C ARG A 122 -6.36 13.58 -12.65
N THR A 123 -5.18 13.30 -13.17
CA THR A 123 -5.01 12.36 -14.32
C THR A 123 -5.38 10.93 -13.96
N LEU A 124 -5.34 10.57 -12.68
CA LEU A 124 -5.70 9.25 -12.17
C LEU A 124 -7.22 8.98 -12.06
N LYS A 125 -8.11 9.88 -12.54
CA LYS A 125 -9.60 9.81 -12.50
C LYS A 125 -10.14 8.45 -12.02
N PHE A 126 -10.24 8.28 -10.71
CA PHE A 126 -11.01 7.17 -10.14
C PHE A 126 -12.49 7.52 -10.31
N LYS A 127 -13.14 6.97 -11.34
CA LYS A 127 -14.60 6.81 -11.27
C LYS A 127 -14.89 5.71 -10.24
N PRO A 128 -15.72 5.96 -9.22
CA PRO A 128 -16.22 4.90 -8.37
C PRO A 128 -17.05 3.94 -9.23
N VAL A 129 -16.79 2.64 -9.08
CA VAL A 129 -17.68 1.55 -9.51
C VAL A 129 -18.33 1.00 -8.25
#